data_AF-A0A976E3I4-F1
#
_entry.id   AF-A0A976E3I4-F1
#
_cell.length_a   1.000
_cell.length_b   1.000
_cell.length_c   1.000
_cell.angle_alpha   90.00
_cell.angle_beta   90.00
_cell.angle_gamma   90.00
#
_symmetry.space_group_name_H-M   'P 1'
#
loop_
_entity.id
_entity.type
_entity.pdbx_description
1 polymer ?
#
loop_
_entity_poly.entity_id
_entity_poly.type
_entity_poly.pdbx_seq_one_letter_code
_entity_poly.pdbx_strand_id
1 'polypeptide(L)'
;GAEHSPGMEVHNGTLGIGFSTAAGLAWGRKRLGHTGRVCVFMSDGEVQEGQTWEAVQAAAHHGIDNLWAIMDVNRQQCDGAMDDVMTVGDIATKLRDFGAVVAEVDAHDLPAMRAAAATPHPGRPLIVLAHSRPTQGMESLMSRFPKLHYVRFKSDEERARMNLEIAAELGIPPVVLEAH
;
A
#
# COMPACT_ATOMS: atom_id res chain seq x y z
N GLY A 1 14.61 9.15 15.84
CA GLY A 1 13.31 8.72 15.29
C GLY A 1 13.43 7.31 14.73
N ALA A 2 12.51 6.92 13.84
CA ALA A 2 12.51 5.60 13.20
C ALA A 2 13.76 5.33 12.34
N GLU A 3 14.56 6.35 12.02
CA GLU A 3 15.82 6.27 11.28
C GLU A 3 16.92 5.40 11.93
N HIS A 4 16.79 5.11 13.23
CA HIS A 4 17.75 4.28 13.96
C HIS A 4 17.22 2.87 14.25
N SER A 5 16.04 2.53 13.74
CA SER A 5 15.44 1.22 13.96
C SER A 5 16.07 0.18 13.01
N PRO A 6 16.62 -0.92 13.55
CA PRO A 6 17.05 -2.04 12.71
C PRO A 6 15.91 -2.51 11.79
N GLY A 7 16.21 -2.69 10.50
CA GLY A 7 15.22 -3.04 9.48
C GLY A 7 14.58 -1.84 8.75
N MET A 8 14.92 -0.60 9.13
CA MET A 8 14.54 0.59 8.38
C MET A 8 15.52 0.81 7.21
N GLU A 9 15.11 0.45 5.99
CA GLU A 9 15.97 0.55 4.80
C GLU A 9 16.08 1.98 4.26
N VAL A 10 15.01 2.76 4.35
CA VAL A 10 14.91 4.12 3.81
C VAL A 10 14.01 4.99 4.68
N HIS A 11 14.27 6.30 4.72
CA HIS A 11 13.33 7.25 5.32
C HIS A 11 12.15 7.51 4.37
N ASN A 12 10.95 7.41 4.90
CA ASN A 12 9.70 7.70 4.20
C ASN A 12 8.83 8.61 5.07
N GLY A 13 7.76 9.16 4.50
CA GLY A 13 6.79 10.01 5.20
C GLY A 13 6.23 11.11 4.32
N THR A 14 6.97 11.52 3.29
CA THR A 14 6.39 12.22 2.13
C THR A 14 5.92 11.17 1.13
N LEU A 15 4.69 11.32 0.64
CA LEU A 15 4.12 10.39 -0.34
C LEU A 15 4.84 10.51 -1.68
N GLY A 16 4.82 9.44 -2.49
CA GLY A 16 5.36 9.43 -3.85
C GLY A 16 6.89 9.33 -3.98
N ILE A 17 7.68 9.48 -2.89
CA ILE A 17 9.14 9.28 -2.96
C ILE A 17 9.56 7.81 -2.87
N GLY A 18 8.77 6.98 -2.18
CA GLY A 18 9.19 5.62 -1.85
C GLY A 18 9.50 4.78 -3.10
N PHE A 19 8.63 4.86 -4.11
CA PHE A 19 8.82 4.13 -5.35
C PHE A 19 10.02 4.64 -6.18
N SER A 20 10.26 5.96 -6.19
CA SER A 20 11.40 6.58 -6.86
C SER A 20 12.74 6.18 -6.20
N THR A 21 12.82 6.27 -4.88
CA THR A 21 13.98 5.82 -4.10
C THR A 21 14.25 4.33 -4.33
N ALA A 22 13.21 3.50 -4.31
CA ALA A 22 13.32 2.08 -4.58
C ALA A 22 13.79 1.77 -6.00
N ALA A 23 13.35 2.53 -7.00
CA ALA A 23 13.84 2.40 -8.38
C ALA A 23 15.35 2.67 -8.47
N GLY A 24 15.84 3.73 -7.83
CA GLY A 24 17.28 4.02 -7.77
C GLY A 24 18.08 2.90 -7.09
N LEU A 25 17.59 2.39 -5.95
CA LEU A 25 18.20 1.26 -5.24
C LEU A 25 18.22 -0.02 -6.08
N ALA A 26 17.09 -0.38 -6.68
CA ALA A 26 16.95 -1.54 -7.53
C ALA A 26 17.89 -1.46 -8.74
N TRP A 27 17.98 -0.28 -9.36
CA TRP A 27 18.88 -0.05 -10.49
C TRP A 27 20.35 -0.20 -10.11
N GLY A 28 20.77 0.45 -9.02
CA GLY A 28 22.15 0.36 -8.53
C GLY A 28 22.54 -1.08 -8.23
N ARG A 29 21.67 -1.82 -7.52
CA ARG A 29 21.88 -3.25 -7.23
C ARG A 29 22.03 -4.08 -8.51
N LYS A 30 21.15 -3.86 -9.50
CA LYS A 30 21.20 -4.59 -10.78
C LYS A 30 22.50 -4.31 -11.53
N ARG A 31 22.95 -3.04 -11.58
CA ARG A 31 24.21 -2.65 -12.23
C ARG A 31 25.46 -3.20 -11.55
N LEU A 32 25.39 -3.42 -10.24
CA LEU A 32 26.46 -4.05 -9.46
C LEU A 32 26.40 -5.59 -9.48
N GLY A 33 25.44 -6.20 -10.19
CA GLY A 33 25.28 -7.65 -10.25
C GLY A 33 24.77 -8.28 -8.94
N HIS A 34 24.20 -7.48 -8.03
CA HIS A 34 23.64 -7.98 -6.78
C HIS A 34 22.33 -8.74 -7.04
N THR A 35 22.15 -9.86 -6.34
CA THR A 35 20.91 -10.64 -6.39
C THR A 35 19.82 -10.05 -5.49
N GLY A 36 18.58 -10.52 -5.63
CA GLY A 36 17.43 -10.10 -4.82
C GLY A 36 16.56 -9.02 -5.46
N ARG A 37 15.43 -8.73 -4.80
CA ARG A 37 14.39 -7.80 -5.28
C ARG A 37 14.21 -6.64 -4.29
N VAL A 38 13.82 -5.48 -4.79
CA VAL A 38 13.40 -4.33 -3.99
C VAL A 38 11.88 -4.27 -4.03
N CYS A 39 11.24 -4.32 -2.86
CA CYS A 39 9.79 -4.26 -2.68
C CYS A 39 9.39 -2.92 -2.08
N VAL A 40 8.27 -2.36 -2.55
CA VAL A 40 7.64 -1.17 -1.98
C VAL A 40 6.20 -1.49 -1.62
N PHE A 41 5.75 -1.06 -0.43
CA PHE A 41 4.33 -0.96 -0.10
C PHE A 41 3.93 0.51 -0.23
N MET A 42 2.87 0.79 -0.99
CA MET A 42 2.42 2.15 -1.29
C MET A 42 0.88 2.22 -1.34
N SER A 43 0.32 3.42 -1.28
CA SER A 43 -1.13 3.65 -1.44
C SER A 43 -1.50 4.06 -2.86
N ASP A 44 -2.73 3.75 -3.28
CA ASP A 44 -3.37 4.32 -4.47
C ASP A 44 -3.40 5.86 -4.48
N GLY A 45 -3.45 6.52 -3.32
CA GLY A 45 -3.32 7.97 -3.22
C GLY A 45 -1.98 8.51 -3.71
N GLU A 46 -0.91 7.72 -3.65
CA GLU A 46 0.43 8.16 -4.11
C GLU A 46 0.51 8.35 -5.63
N VAL A 47 -0.44 7.81 -6.40
CA VAL A 47 -0.51 8.05 -7.85
C VAL A 47 -0.96 9.48 -8.19
N GLN A 48 -1.41 10.24 -7.20
CA GLN A 48 -1.67 11.66 -7.36
C GLN A 48 -0.38 12.50 -7.39
N GLU A 49 0.72 11.96 -6.86
CA GLU A 49 2.03 12.58 -6.94
C GLU A 49 2.68 12.32 -8.31
N GLY A 50 3.11 13.38 -8.99
CA GLY A 50 3.75 13.30 -10.31
C GLY A 50 4.94 12.35 -10.35
N GLN A 51 5.71 12.34 -9.26
CA GLN A 51 6.94 11.56 -9.12
C GLN A 51 6.71 10.04 -9.21
N THR A 52 5.53 9.54 -8.84
CA THR A 52 5.18 8.12 -9.00
C THR A 52 5.26 7.72 -10.47
N TRP A 53 4.71 8.56 -11.36
CA TRP A 53 4.69 8.34 -12.80
C TRP A 53 6.08 8.44 -13.42
N GLU A 54 6.88 9.43 -12.99
CA GLU A 54 8.29 9.57 -13.40
C GLU A 54 9.10 8.32 -13.06
N ALA A 55 8.93 7.79 -11.84
CA ALA A 55 9.62 6.59 -11.38
C ALA A 55 9.22 5.33 -12.16
N VAL A 56 7.93 5.15 -12.47
CA VAL A 56 7.47 4.04 -13.32
C VAL A 56 8.08 4.11 -14.72
N GLN A 57 8.05 5.30 -15.34
CA GLN A 57 8.62 5.52 -16.67
C GLN A 57 10.13 5.25 -16.68
N ALA A 58 10.86 5.78 -15.69
CA ALA A 58 12.30 5.55 -15.55
C ALA A 58 12.63 4.06 -15.35
N ALA A 59 11.86 3.36 -14.53
CA ALA A 59 12.06 1.94 -14.28
C ALA A 59 11.80 1.07 -15.52
N ALA A 60 10.76 1.38 -16.29
CA ALA A 60 10.51 0.72 -17.57
C ALA A 60 11.63 1.01 -18.58
N HIS A 61 12.03 2.28 -18.73
CA HIS A 61 13.09 2.70 -19.66
C HIS A 61 14.44 2.02 -19.37
N HIS A 62 14.80 1.89 -18.09
CA HIS A 62 16.08 1.31 -17.67
C HIS A 62 16.03 -0.20 -17.42
N GLY A 63 14.90 -0.86 -17.71
CA GLY A 63 14.78 -2.31 -17.58
C GLY A 63 14.87 -2.80 -16.13
N ILE A 64 14.32 -2.07 -15.16
CA ILE A 64 14.45 -2.37 -13.72
C ILE A 64 13.38 -3.42 -13.30
N ASP A 65 13.64 -4.69 -13.62
CA ASP A 65 12.77 -5.84 -13.31
C ASP A 65 12.98 -6.46 -11.92
N ASN A 66 14.02 -6.04 -11.19
CA ASN A 66 14.20 -6.39 -9.79
C ASN A 66 13.43 -5.46 -8.83
N LEU A 67 12.67 -4.49 -9.36
CA LEU A 67 11.75 -3.62 -8.62
C LEU A 67 10.32 -4.18 -8.69
N TRP A 68 9.63 -4.19 -7.55
CA TRP A 68 8.20 -4.43 -7.51
C TRP A 68 7.52 -3.69 -6.38
N ALA A 69 6.21 -3.48 -6.50
CA ALA A 69 5.40 -2.83 -5.49
C ALA A 69 4.07 -3.56 -5.24
N ILE A 70 3.57 -3.43 -4.02
CA ILE A 70 2.18 -3.68 -3.64
C ILE A 70 1.56 -2.30 -3.41
N MET A 71 0.58 -1.95 -4.23
CA MET A 71 -0.24 -0.76 -4.07
C MET A 71 -1.54 -1.15 -3.39
N ASP A 72 -1.77 -0.63 -2.19
CA ASP A 72 -3.05 -0.73 -1.50
C ASP A 72 -4.07 0.19 -2.19
N VAL A 73 -5.02 -0.42 -2.89
CA VAL A 73 -6.13 0.27 -3.56
C VAL A 73 -7.36 0.18 -2.68
N ASN A 74 -7.44 1.06 -1.68
CA ASN A 74 -8.55 1.13 -0.73
C ASN A 74 -9.56 2.24 -1.07
N ARG A 75 -9.29 3.04 -2.12
CA ARG A 75 -10.10 4.16 -2.62
C ARG A 75 -10.38 5.23 -1.56
N GLN A 76 -9.43 5.46 -0.65
CA GLN A 76 -9.57 6.42 0.43
C GLN A 76 -8.30 7.26 0.61
N GLN A 77 -8.50 8.49 1.07
CA GLN A 77 -7.45 9.44 1.41
C GLN A 77 -7.67 10.00 2.83
N CYS A 78 -6.76 10.88 3.25
CA CYS A 78 -6.88 11.59 4.53
C CYS A 78 -8.20 12.40 4.61
N ASP A 79 -8.54 13.12 3.54
CA ASP A 79 -9.66 14.06 3.53
C ASP A 79 -10.99 13.44 3.08
N GLY A 80 -11.01 12.18 2.65
CA GLY A 80 -12.25 11.51 2.26
C GLY A 80 -12.07 10.33 1.31
N ALA A 81 -13.14 9.99 0.60
CA ALA A 81 -13.08 9.00 -0.47
C ALA A 81 -12.23 9.54 -1.63
N MET A 82 -11.54 8.66 -2.34
CA MET A 82 -10.64 9.03 -3.44
C MET A 82 -11.28 9.97 -4.46
N ASP A 83 -12.49 9.62 -4.91
CA ASP A 83 -13.17 10.37 -5.97
C ASP A 83 -13.78 11.70 -5.51
N ASP A 84 -13.97 11.88 -4.21
CA ASP A 84 -14.43 13.15 -3.62
C ASP A 84 -13.28 14.15 -3.44
N VAL A 85 -12.05 13.64 -3.28
CA VAL A 85 -10.84 14.47 -3.08
C VAL A 85 -10.17 14.77 -4.42
N MET A 86 -9.71 13.73 -5.14
CA MET A 86 -9.18 13.86 -6.49
C MET A 86 -9.22 12.51 -7.24
N THR A 87 -10.13 12.42 -8.21
CA THR A 87 -10.35 11.22 -9.02
C THR A 87 -9.08 10.77 -9.75
N VAL A 88 -8.66 9.53 -9.50
CA VAL A 88 -7.50 8.88 -10.15
C VAL A 88 -7.89 8.03 -11.36
N GLY A 89 -9.18 7.70 -11.52
CA GLY A 89 -9.70 6.90 -12.64
C GLY A 89 -9.11 5.49 -12.71
N ASP A 90 -8.95 4.96 -13.93
CA ASP A 90 -8.30 3.66 -14.14
C ASP A 90 -6.78 3.76 -13.90
N ILE A 91 -6.33 3.31 -12.72
CA ILE A 91 -4.91 3.28 -12.34
C ILE A 91 -4.16 2.22 -13.13
N ALA A 92 -4.77 1.05 -13.34
CA ALA A 92 -4.13 -0.10 -13.95
C ALA A 92 -3.71 0.20 -15.39
N THR A 93 -4.61 0.80 -16.17
CA THR A 93 -4.32 1.22 -17.54
C THR A 93 -3.21 2.27 -17.58
N LYS A 94 -3.26 3.31 -16.73
CA LYS A 94 -2.20 4.33 -16.68
C LYS A 94 -0.82 3.73 -16.36
N LEU A 95 -0.74 2.85 -15.36
CA LEU A 95 0.54 2.20 -15.01
C LEU A 95 1.07 1.31 -16.15
N ARG A 96 0.18 0.59 -16.85
CA ARG A 96 0.55 -0.21 -18.04
C ARG A 96 1.08 0.70 -19.15
N ASP A 97 0.43 1.83 -19.42
CA ASP A 97 0.82 2.81 -20.43
C ASP A 97 2.17 3.47 -20.11
N PHE A 98 2.47 3.67 -18.82
CA PHE A 98 3.78 4.14 -18.35
C PHE A 98 4.87 3.06 -18.35
N GLY A 99 4.52 1.81 -18.65
CA GLY A 99 5.47 0.73 -18.89
C GLY A 99 5.61 -0.28 -17.76
N ALA A 100 4.78 -0.25 -16.70
CA ALA A 100 4.77 -1.30 -15.67
C ALA A 100 4.04 -2.57 -16.13
N VAL A 101 4.44 -3.73 -15.62
CA VAL A 101 3.57 -4.90 -15.56
C VAL A 101 2.64 -4.74 -14.37
N VAL A 102 1.34 -4.95 -14.58
CA VAL A 102 0.32 -4.75 -13.55
C VAL A 102 -0.45 -6.03 -13.33
N ALA A 103 -0.52 -6.46 -12.08
CA ALA A 103 -1.42 -7.52 -11.62
C ALA A 103 -2.47 -6.91 -10.68
N GLU A 104 -3.70 -7.38 -10.76
CA GLU A 104 -4.81 -6.88 -9.93
C GLU A 104 -5.37 -8.05 -9.12
N VAL A 105 -5.61 -7.82 -7.83
CA VAL A 105 -5.97 -8.89 -6.91
C VAL A 105 -6.80 -8.37 -5.75
N ASP A 106 -7.62 -9.24 -5.15
CA ASP A 106 -8.22 -8.99 -3.84
C ASP A 106 -7.12 -9.07 -2.76
N ALA A 107 -6.92 -7.98 -2.03
CA ALA A 107 -5.92 -7.90 -0.96
C ALA A 107 -6.16 -8.91 0.17
N HIS A 108 -7.39 -9.42 0.29
CA HIS A 108 -7.80 -10.33 1.36
C HIS A 108 -7.73 -11.82 0.95
N ASP A 109 -7.33 -12.11 -0.29
CA ASP A 109 -7.00 -13.46 -0.75
C ASP A 109 -5.47 -13.65 -0.75
N LEU A 110 -4.94 -14.23 0.34
CA LEU A 110 -3.50 -14.44 0.49
C LEU A 110 -2.88 -15.36 -0.59
N PRO A 111 -3.50 -16.50 -0.97
CA PRO A 111 -3.06 -17.25 -2.14
C PRO A 111 -2.96 -16.42 -3.43
N ALA A 112 -3.98 -15.61 -3.72
CA ALA A 112 -3.97 -14.77 -4.92
C ALA A 112 -2.89 -13.68 -4.85
N MET A 113 -2.69 -13.06 -3.68
CA MET A 113 -1.60 -12.11 -3.43
C MET A 113 -0.23 -12.74 -3.70
N ARG A 114 0.00 -13.98 -3.26
CA ARG A 114 1.24 -14.72 -3.54
C ARG A 114 1.44 -14.97 -5.03
N ALA A 115 0.37 -15.33 -5.75
CA ALA A 115 0.42 -15.53 -7.19
C ALA A 115 0.73 -14.21 -7.92
N ALA A 116 0.09 -13.10 -7.53
CA ALA A 116 0.31 -11.79 -8.12
C ALA A 116 1.76 -11.31 -7.93
N ALA A 117 2.35 -11.49 -6.74
CA ALA A 117 3.74 -11.14 -6.45
C ALA A 117 4.78 -11.96 -7.27
N ALA A 118 4.36 -13.10 -7.81
CA ALA A 118 5.15 -13.99 -8.66
C ALA A 118 4.96 -13.73 -10.16
N THR A 119 4.19 -12.71 -10.56
CA THR A 119 3.94 -12.36 -11.96
C THR A 119 5.26 -12.11 -12.70
N PRO A 120 5.54 -12.83 -13.81
CA PRO A 120 6.73 -12.59 -14.62
C PRO A 120 6.72 -11.20 -15.26
N HIS A 121 7.82 -10.48 -15.11
CA HIS A 121 7.96 -9.09 -15.52
C HIS A 121 9.37 -8.75 -16.03
N PRO A 122 9.94 -9.51 -16.99
CA PRO A 122 11.29 -9.27 -17.48
C PRO A 122 11.43 -7.88 -18.09
N GLY A 123 12.49 -7.16 -17.71
CA GLY A 123 12.77 -5.80 -18.17
C GLY A 123 11.77 -4.73 -17.74
N ARG A 124 10.85 -4.98 -16.79
CA ARG A 124 9.82 -4.00 -16.39
C ARG A 124 9.54 -4.06 -14.89
N PRO A 125 9.20 -2.95 -14.22
CA PRO A 125 8.73 -3.00 -12.84
C PRO A 125 7.37 -3.70 -12.77
N LEU A 126 7.10 -4.40 -11.66
CA LEU A 126 5.79 -4.99 -11.36
C LEU A 126 5.08 -4.14 -10.31
N ILE A 127 3.82 -3.81 -10.54
CA ILE A 127 2.96 -3.19 -9.54
C ILE A 127 1.73 -4.07 -9.37
N VAL A 128 1.56 -4.61 -8.16
CA VAL A 128 0.38 -5.37 -7.77
C VAL A 128 -0.62 -4.39 -7.17
N LEU A 129 -1.74 -4.18 -7.86
CA LEU A 129 -2.88 -3.43 -7.32
C LEU A 129 -3.69 -4.38 -6.43
N ALA A 130 -3.50 -4.24 -5.13
CA ALA A 130 -4.21 -5.00 -4.12
C ALA A 130 -5.46 -4.21 -3.71
N HIS A 131 -6.61 -4.58 -4.28
CA HIS A 131 -7.90 -3.97 -3.96
C HIS A 131 -8.30 -4.39 -2.56
N SER A 132 -8.27 -3.44 -1.63
CA SER A 132 -8.45 -3.70 -0.21
C SER A 132 -9.67 -2.98 0.35
N ARG A 133 -9.99 -3.34 1.58
CA ARG A 133 -11.06 -2.74 2.35
C ARG A 133 -10.45 -2.29 3.68
N PRO A 134 -10.45 -0.99 3.98
CA PRO A 134 -9.71 -0.46 5.14
C PRO A 134 -10.28 -0.94 6.49
N THR A 135 -11.47 -1.54 6.46
CA THR A 135 -12.21 -2.05 7.63
C THR A 135 -12.26 -3.57 7.68
N GLN A 136 -11.50 -4.29 6.85
CA GLN A 136 -11.44 -5.75 6.93
C GLN A 136 -10.98 -6.21 8.32
N GLY A 137 -11.79 -7.02 9.00
CA GLY A 137 -11.53 -7.48 10.37
C GLY A 137 -11.95 -6.47 11.46
N MET A 138 -12.55 -5.33 11.07
CA MET A 138 -13.04 -4.28 11.97
C MET A 138 -14.26 -3.58 11.35
N GLU A 139 -15.31 -4.34 11.04
CA GLU A 139 -16.47 -3.88 10.28
C GLU A 139 -17.12 -2.62 10.88
N SER A 140 -17.13 -2.53 12.22
CA SER A 140 -17.74 -1.39 12.93
C SER A 140 -17.11 -0.04 12.59
N LEU A 141 -15.86 -0.03 12.09
CA LEU A 141 -15.22 1.19 11.58
C LEU A 141 -15.90 1.74 10.32
N MET A 142 -16.65 0.95 9.55
CA MET A 142 -17.37 1.44 8.36
C MET A 142 -18.34 2.58 8.67
N SER A 143 -18.88 2.62 9.90
CA SER A 143 -19.71 3.73 10.38
C SER A 143 -19.02 5.10 10.36
N ARG A 144 -17.69 5.12 10.26
CA ARG A 144 -16.87 6.34 10.20
C ARG A 144 -16.47 6.75 8.78
N PHE A 145 -16.75 5.93 7.76
CA PHE A 145 -16.46 6.28 6.38
C PHE A 145 -17.13 7.62 6.01
N PRO A 146 -16.45 8.54 5.28
CA PRO A 146 -15.14 8.37 4.63
C PRO A 146 -13.92 8.77 5.48
N LYS A 147 -14.08 8.99 6.80
CA LYS A 147 -13.02 9.43 7.71
C LYS A 147 -12.43 8.25 8.48
N LEU A 148 -11.57 7.47 7.82
CA LEU A 148 -10.88 6.32 8.43
C LEU A 148 -9.36 6.50 8.62
N HIS A 149 -8.79 7.65 8.22
CA HIS A 149 -7.33 7.85 8.24
C HIS A 149 -6.76 8.13 9.65
N TYR A 150 -7.46 8.94 10.45
CA TYR A 150 -7.09 9.25 11.84
C TYR A 150 -8.19 8.83 12.82
N VAL A 151 -8.32 7.52 13.04
CA VAL A 151 -9.32 6.96 13.96
C VAL A 151 -8.82 7.06 15.40
N ARG A 152 -9.54 7.82 16.22
CA ARG A 152 -9.41 7.81 17.68
C ARG A 152 -10.73 7.42 18.33
N PHE A 153 -10.68 6.74 19.47
CA PHE A 153 -11.87 6.55 20.31
C PHE A 153 -12.35 7.90 20.84
N LYS A 154 -13.66 8.15 20.78
CA LYS A 154 -14.29 9.38 21.28
C LYS A 154 -14.76 9.24 22.73
N SER A 155 -14.92 8.01 23.21
CA SER A 155 -15.32 7.68 24.57
C SER A 155 -14.87 6.28 24.98
N ASP A 156 -14.85 6.00 26.28
CA ASP A 156 -14.61 4.66 26.81
C ASP A 156 -15.70 3.66 26.40
N GLU A 157 -16.93 4.13 26.25
CA GLU A 157 -18.04 3.32 25.75
C GLU A 157 -17.78 2.86 24.31
N GLU A 158 -17.31 3.76 23.44
CA GLU A 158 -16.97 3.41 22.06
C GLU A 158 -15.79 2.42 22.02
N ARG A 159 -14.77 2.64 22.85
CA ARG A 159 -13.63 1.74 23.00
C ARG A 159 -14.07 0.35 23.46
N ALA A 160 -14.94 0.27 24.47
CA ALA A 160 -15.48 -0.99 24.99
C ALA A 160 -16.32 -1.73 23.94
N ARG A 161 -17.21 -1.01 23.23
CA ARG A 161 -18.01 -1.58 22.15
C ARG A 161 -17.15 -2.14 21.02
N MET A 162 -16.21 -1.35 20.50
CA MET A 162 -15.33 -1.79 19.40
C MET A 162 -14.45 -2.97 19.81
N ASN A 163 -13.97 -3.02 21.05
CA ASN A 163 -13.22 -4.17 21.57
C ASN A 163 -14.04 -5.47 21.51
N LEU A 164 -15.33 -5.43 21.87
CA LEU A 164 -16.21 -6.60 21.79
C LEU A 164 -16.52 -7.00 20.35
N GLU A 165 -16.83 -6.03 19.49
CA GLU A 165 -17.20 -6.26 18.09
C GLU A 165 -16.02 -6.84 17.27
N ILE A 166 -14.83 -6.24 17.38
CA ILE A 166 -13.63 -6.69 16.67
C ILE A 166 -13.20 -8.08 17.16
N ALA A 167 -13.24 -8.32 18.48
CA ALA A 167 -12.90 -9.62 19.03
C ALA A 167 -13.84 -10.72 18.52
N ALA A 168 -15.14 -10.44 18.44
CA ALA A 168 -16.13 -11.37 17.87
C ALA A 168 -15.87 -11.64 16.39
N GLU A 169 -15.54 -10.62 15.59
CA GLU A 169 -15.24 -10.78 14.16
C GLU A 169 -13.97 -11.60 13.90
N LEU A 170 -12.93 -11.39 14.71
CA LEU A 170 -11.66 -12.11 14.61
C LEU A 170 -11.69 -13.50 15.26
N GLY A 171 -12.75 -13.85 16.00
CA GLY A 171 -12.85 -15.10 16.74
C GLY A 171 -11.85 -15.22 17.90
N ILE A 172 -11.51 -14.09 18.54
CA ILE A 172 -10.56 -14.01 19.65
C ILE A 172 -11.22 -13.44 20.92
N PRO A 173 -10.63 -13.61 22.11
CA PRO A 173 -11.13 -12.97 23.32
C PRO A 173 -10.98 -11.43 23.27
N PRO A 174 -11.94 -10.67 23.84
CA PRO A 174 -11.78 -9.22 24.01
C PRO A 174 -10.58 -8.87 24.89
N VAL A 175 -9.95 -7.73 24.61
CA VAL A 175 -8.86 -7.20 25.43
C VAL A 175 -9.39 -6.72 26.78
N VAL A 176 -8.68 -7.03 27.86
CA VAL A 176 -8.99 -6.46 29.18
C VAL A 176 -8.58 -4.98 29.15
N LEU A 177 -9.56 -4.09 29.16
CA LEU A 177 -9.31 -2.65 29.15
C LEU A 177 -8.94 -2.19 30.56
N GLU A 178 -7.69 -1.78 30.75
CA GLU A 178 -7.30 -1.06 31.97
C GLU A 178 -7.96 0.34 31.98
N ALA A 179 -8.35 0.78 33.18
CA ALA A 179 -8.78 2.16 33.41
C ALA A 179 -7.53 3.05 33.34
N HIS A 180 -7.56 4.06 32.47
CA HIS A 180 -6.52 5.08 32.36
C HIS A 180 -6.79 6.24 33.31
#